data_AF-A0A0L8H6W2-F1
#
_entry.id   AF-A0A0L8H6W2-F1
#
_cell.length_a   1.000
_cell.length_b   1.000
_cell.length_c   1.000
_cell.angle_alpha   90.00
_cell.angle_beta   90.00
_cell.angle_gamma   90.00
#
_symmetry.space_group_name_H-M   'P 1'
#
loop_
_entity.id
_entity.type
_entity.pdbx_description
1 polymer ?
#
loop_
_entity_poly.entity_id
_entity_poly.type
_entity_poly.pdbx_seq_one_letter_code
_entity_poly.pdbx_strand_id
1 'polypeptide(L)'
;MLELHRGQGMDIYWRDAVHCPTEEEYKAMYEKNKTYCEDLSEGKFSFPLIHAIQTNPDDNQVLNIIRQRTDDLDLKKYCVGLLEQHGTFDYVKTVLVDYEEKIFKEIESFGGNSSLVALLNDFKIDQR
;
A
#
# COMPACT_ATOMS: atom_id res chain seq x y z
N MET A 1 -6.68 2.78 11.75
CA MET A 1 -6.90 2.25 13.14
C MET A 1 -8.36 1.82 13.42
N LEU A 2 -9.40 2.50 12.89
CA LEU A 2 -10.80 2.05 13.05
C LEU A 2 -11.14 0.79 12.23
N GLU A 3 -10.47 0.57 11.10
CA GLU A 3 -10.70 -0.58 10.20
C GLU A 3 -10.18 -1.91 10.80
N LEU A 4 -9.01 -1.90 11.46
CA LEU A 4 -8.51 -3.07 12.21
C LEU A 4 -9.46 -3.48 13.36
N HIS A 5 -10.09 -2.49 14.01
CA HIS A 5 -11.08 -2.71 15.07
C HIS A 5 -12.46 -3.12 14.51
N ARG A 6 -12.74 -2.94 13.20
CA ARG A 6 -13.98 -3.39 12.57
C ARG A 6 -13.96 -4.89 12.30
N GLY A 7 -12.86 -5.42 11.75
CA GLY A 7 -12.69 -6.87 11.60
C GLY A 7 -12.73 -7.57 12.97
N GLN A 8 -11.90 -7.11 13.91
CA GLN A 8 -11.87 -7.64 15.28
C GLN A 8 -13.19 -7.42 16.04
N GLY A 9 -13.89 -6.32 15.77
CA GLY A 9 -15.19 -6.00 16.37
C GLY A 9 -16.33 -6.87 15.83
N MET A 10 -16.29 -7.23 14.55
CA MET A 10 -17.25 -8.18 13.96
C MET A 10 -17.03 -9.59 14.49
N ASP A 11 -15.78 -10.03 14.67
CA ASP A 11 -15.48 -11.31 15.31
C ASP A 11 -15.99 -11.35 16.76
N ILE A 12 -15.85 -10.25 17.51
CA ILE A 12 -16.41 -10.10 18.86
C ILE A 12 -17.94 -10.12 18.83
N TYR A 13 -18.57 -9.38 17.91
CA TYR A 13 -20.03 -9.36 17.76
C TYR A 13 -20.59 -10.74 17.44
N TRP A 14 -20.01 -11.47 16.49
CA TRP A 14 -20.46 -12.82 16.13
C TRP A 14 -20.32 -13.80 17.28
N ARG A 15 -19.22 -13.72 18.04
CA ARG A 15 -19.03 -14.52 19.25
C ARG A 15 -20.06 -14.19 20.33
N ASP A 16 -20.27 -12.92 20.62
CA ASP A 16 -21.11 -12.47 21.73
C ASP A 16 -22.61 -12.58 21.40
N ALA A 17 -22.98 -12.46 20.12
CA ALA A 17 -24.33 -12.70 19.60
C ALA A 17 -24.63 -14.18 19.30
N VAL A 18 -23.65 -15.07 19.44
CA VAL A 18 -23.72 -16.50 19.06
C VAL A 18 -24.23 -16.67 17.62
N HIS A 19 -23.79 -15.76 16.75
CA HIS A 19 -24.11 -15.78 15.33
C HIS A 19 -22.94 -16.38 14.57
N CYS A 20 -23.15 -17.54 13.95
CA CYS A 20 -22.18 -18.10 13.02
C CYS A 20 -22.40 -17.44 11.66
N PRO A 21 -21.46 -16.62 11.16
CA PRO A 21 -21.60 -16.01 9.84
C PRO A 21 -21.54 -17.09 8.75
N THR A 22 -22.18 -16.81 7.63
CA THR A 22 -21.99 -17.57 6.39
C THR A 22 -20.57 -17.34 5.84
N GLU A 23 -20.12 -18.24 4.96
CA GLU A 23 -18.82 -18.12 4.30
C GLU A 23 -18.75 -16.81 3.48
N GLU A 24 -19.87 -16.43 2.87
CA GLU A 24 -20.03 -15.19 2.11
C GLU A 24 -19.93 -13.94 3.01
N GLU A 25 -20.56 -13.93 4.18
CA GLU A 25 -20.48 -12.82 5.15
C GLU A 25 -19.06 -12.66 5.71
N TYR A 26 -18.39 -13.77 6.00
CA TYR A 26 -17.00 -13.76 6.46
C TYR A 26 -16.05 -13.24 5.37
N LYS A 27 -16.21 -13.73 4.13
CA LYS A 27 -15.43 -13.26 2.98
C LYS A 27 -15.66 -11.78 2.71
N ALA A 28 -16.91 -11.32 2.72
CA ALA A 28 -17.22 -9.91 2.52
C ALA A 28 -16.59 -9.01 3.59
N MET A 29 -16.58 -9.45 4.86
CA MET A 29 -15.87 -8.76 5.95
C MET A 29 -14.36 -8.71 5.71
N TYR A 30 -13.75 -9.83 5.31
CA TYR A 30 -12.32 -9.95 5.09
C TYR A 30 -11.82 -9.22 3.82
N GLU A 31 -12.57 -9.29 2.73
CA GLU A 31 -12.32 -8.56 1.48
C GLU A 31 -12.45 -7.05 1.70
N LYS A 32 -13.41 -6.63 2.53
CA LYS A 32 -13.51 -5.26 3.02
C LYS A 32 -12.34 -4.86 3.94
N ASN A 33 -11.45 -5.77 4.33
CA ASN A 33 -10.19 -5.44 5.01
C ASN A 33 -8.96 -5.49 4.09
N LYS A 34 -9.09 -5.97 2.84
CA LYS A 34 -8.09 -5.80 1.77
C LYS A 34 -8.46 -4.56 0.94
N THR A 35 -8.35 -3.44 1.64
CA THR A 35 -8.51 -2.05 1.21
C THR A 35 -7.76 -1.64 -0.06
N TYR A 36 -8.40 -1.42 -1.22
CA TYR A 36 -7.75 -0.71 -2.32
C TYR A 36 -7.26 0.65 -1.83
N CYS A 37 -5.96 0.94 -1.97
CA CYS A 37 -5.32 2.18 -1.53
C CYS A 37 -5.68 2.62 -0.08
N GLU A 38 -5.53 1.74 0.91
CA GLU A 38 -5.73 2.06 2.34
C GLU A 38 -5.04 3.33 2.80
N ASP A 39 -3.85 3.62 2.27
CA ASP A 39 -3.11 4.83 2.62
C ASP A 39 -3.95 6.10 2.38
N LEU A 40 -4.82 6.10 1.35
CA LEU A 40 -5.73 7.21 1.07
C LEU A 40 -6.88 7.30 2.08
N SER A 41 -7.44 6.15 2.48
CA SER A 41 -8.47 6.08 3.54
C SER A 41 -7.94 6.52 4.89
N GLU A 42 -6.71 6.15 5.23
CA GLU A 42 -6.10 6.53 6.50
C GLU A 42 -5.51 7.95 6.49
N GLY A 43 -5.31 8.53 5.30
CA GLY A 43 -4.67 9.83 5.12
C GLY A 43 -3.16 9.78 5.41
N LYS A 44 -2.52 8.66 5.07
CA LYS A 44 -1.08 8.43 5.25
C LYS A 44 -0.28 9.08 4.12
N PHE A 45 0.88 9.63 4.47
CA PHE A 45 1.87 10.07 3.51
C PHE A 45 2.84 8.92 3.21
N SER A 46 2.46 8.01 2.32
CA SER A 46 3.35 6.95 1.83
C SER A 46 4.32 7.48 0.77
N PHE A 47 5.41 6.75 0.54
CA PHE A 47 6.51 7.19 -0.32
C PHE A 47 6.07 7.69 -1.71
N PRO A 48 5.17 6.99 -2.44
CA PRO A 48 4.63 7.49 -3.71
C PRO A 48 3.84 8.80 -3.56
N LEU A 49 3.01 8.94 -2.52
CA LEU A 49 2.20 10.13 -2.28
C LEU A 49 3.07 11.36 -1.93
N ILE A 50 4.12 11.15 -1.14
CA ILE A 50 5.11 12.20 -0.84
C ILE A 50 5.76 12.70 -2.12
N HIS A 51 6.23 11.78 -2.96
CA HIS A 51 6.86 12.13 -4.23
C HIS A 51 5.91 12.96 -5.10
N ALA A 52 4.67 12.50 -5.32
CA ALA A 52 3.69 13.20 -6.14
C ALA A 52 3.38 14.63 -5.66
N ILE A 53 3.23 14.82 -4.34
CA ILE A 53 2.97 16.14 -3.74
C ILE A 53 4.18 17.07 -3.90
N GLN A 54 5.39 16.55 -3.68
CA GLN A 54 6.59 17.37 -3.69
C GLN A 54 7.05 17.77 -5.08
N THR A 55 6.82 16.93 -6.10
CA THR A 55 7.19 17.25 -7.49
C THR A 55 6.20 18.16 -8.18
N ASN A 56 4.97 18.28 -7.67
CA ASN A 56 3.92 19.14 -8.23
C ASN A 56 3.34 20.08 -7.15
N PRO A 57 4.11 21.06 -6.64
CA PRO A 57 3.67 21.91 -5.53
C PRO A 57 2.47 22.82 -5.86
N ASP A 58 2.25 23.12 -7.15
CA ASP A 58 1.10 23.90 -7.61
C ASP A 58 -0.18 23.05 -7.73
N ASP A 59 -0.04 21.71 -7.82
CA ASP A 59 -1.14 20.75 -7.91
C ASP A 59 -1.47 20.18 -6.52
N ASN A 60 -2.52 20.74 -5.91
CA ASN A 60 -2.98 20.31 -4.60
C ASN A 60 -3.97 19.13 -4.65
N GLN A 61 -4.23 18.51 -5.80
CA GLN A 61 -5.26 17.49 -5.93
C GLN A 61 -4.97 16.25 -5.07
N VAL A 62 -3.77 15.69 -5.16
CA VAL A 62 -3.34 14.52 -4.36
C VAL A 62 -3.44 14.83 -2.86
N LEU A 63 -2.94 16.01 -2.45
CA LEU A 63 -3.00 16.44 -1.05
C LEU A 63 -4.45 16.59 -0.55
N ASN A 64 -5.33 17.17 -1.38
CA ASN A 64 -6.74 17.35 -1.05
C ASN A 64 -7.47 16.00 -0.92
N ILE A 65 -7.13 15.01 -1.75
CA ILE A 65 -7.69 13.65 -1.65
C ILE A 65 -7.24 12.98 -0.35
N ILE A 66 -5.95 13.04 -0.01
CA ILE A 66 -5.41 12.46 1.25
C ILE A 66 -6.08 13.10 2.47
N ARG A 67 -6.31 14.42 2.45
CA ARG A 67 -6.98 15.14 3.56
C ARG A 67 -8.43 14.72 3.76
N GLN A 68 -9.09 14.21 2.72
CA GLN A 68 -10.48 13.75 2.81
C GLN A 68 -10.62 12.39 3.50
N ARG A 69 -9.56 11.57 3.57
CA ARG A 69 -9.62 10.23 4.17
C ARG A 69 -10.77 9.40 3.61
N THR A 70 -10.84 9.36 2.29
CA THR A 70 -12.00 8.85 1.56
C THR A 70 -11.96 7.33 1.40
N ASP A 71 -13.12 6.70 1.52
CA ASP A 71 -13.35 5.29 1.14
C ASP A 71 -13.99 5.17 -0.25
N ASP A 72 -14.22 6.30 -0.94
CA ASP A 72 -14.76 6.34 -2.29
C ASP A 72 -13.77 5.72 -3.29
N LEU A 73 -14.19 4.63 -3.93
CA LEU A 73 -13.36 3.86 -4.85
C LEU A 73 -13.00 4.66 -6.12
N ASP A 74 -13.89 5.51 -6.61
CA ASP A 74 -13.66 6.30 -7.81
C ASP A 74 -12.68 7.43 -7.51
N LEU A 75 -12.77 8.05 -6.34
CA LEU A 75 -11.80 9.05 -5.89
C LEU A 75 -10.41 8.44 -5.65
N LYS A 76 -10.35 7.20 -5.13
CA LYS A 76 -9.09 6.44 -5.00
C LYS A 76 -8.48 6.13 -6.36
N LYS A 77 -9.26 5.61 -7.32
CA LYS A 77 -8.80 5.35 -8.70
C LYS A 77 -8.34 6.63 -9.38
N TYR A 78 -9.06 7.73 -9.20
CA TYR A 78 -8.67 9.03 -9.69
C TYR A 78 -7.31 9.47 -9.13
N CYS A 79 -7.10 9.32 -7.81
CA CYS A 79 -5.81 9.60 -7.19
C CYS A 79 -4.70 8.75 -7.79
N VAL A 80 -4.92 7.45 -8.03
CA VAL A 80 -3.93 6.58 -8.68
C VAL A 80 -3.62 7.05 -10.10
N GLY A 81 -4.62 7.49 -10.86
CA GLY A 81 -4.40 8.09 -12.19
C GLY A 81 -3.55 9.38 -12.13
N LEU A 82 -3.73 10.22 -11.11
CA LEU A 82 -2.85 11.38 -10.89
C LEU A 82 -1.41 10.94 -10.62
N LEU A 83 -1.20 9.91 -9.80
CA LEU A 83 0.14 9.37 -9.52
C LEU A 83 0.83 8.85 -10.78
N GLU A 84 0.09 8.15 -11.66
CA GLU A 84 0.60 7.73 -12.98
C GLU A 84 0.95 8.93 -13.86
N GLN A 85 0.07 9.92 -13.97
CA GLN A 85 0.31 11.12 -14.77
C GLN A 85 1.53 11.91 -14.29
N HIS A 86 1.76 11.94 -12.97
CA HIS A 86 2.94 12.57 -12.36
C HIS A 86 4.22 11.72 -12.50
N GLY A 87 4.17 10.55 -13.13
CA GLY A 87 5.32 9.64 -13.28
C GLY A 87 5.78 9.04 -11.94
N THR A 88 4.90 9.00 -10.94
CA THR A 88 5.26 8.63 -9.57
C THR A 88 5.70 7.18 -9.48
N PHE A 89 4.98 6.27 -10.14
CA PHE A 89 5.30 4.85 -10.06
C PHE A 89 6.61 4.51 -10.77
N ASP A 90 6.93 5.20 -11.86
CA ASP A 90 8.21 5.03 -12.56
C ASP A 90 9.37 5.48 -11.66
N TYR A 91 9.25 6.63 -11.01
CA TYR A 91 10.24 7.08 -10.02
C TYR A 91 10.41 6.08 -8.88
N VAL A 92 9.30 5.58 -8.31
CA VAL A 92 9.34 4.62 -7.21
C VAL A 92 10.01 3.32 -7.64
N LYS A 93 9.73 2.83 -8.86
CA LYS A 93 10.41 1.67 -9.45
C LYS A 93 11.92 1.90 -9.55
N THR A 94 12.34 3.05 -10.07
CA THR A 94 13.78 3.39 -10.16
C THR A 94 14.45 3.40 -8.78
N VAL A 95 13.82 4.04 -7.79
CA VAL A 95 14.35 4.07 -6.42
C VAL A 95 14.47 2.67 -5.81
N LEU A 96 13.51 1.79 -6.07
CA LEU A 96 13.56 0.41 -5.57
C LEU A 96 14.68 -0.40 -6.21
N VAL A 97 14.91 -0.25 -7.52
CA VAL A 97 16.05 -0.86 -8.22
C VAL A 97 17.37 -0.34 -7.65
N ASP A 98 17.49 0.96 -7.40
CA ASP A 98 18.70 1.54 -6.81
C ASP A 98 18.99 1.00 -5.40
N TYR A 99 17.96 0.81 -4.58
CA TYR A 99 18.12 0.21 -3.25
C TYR A 99 18.49 -1.27 -3.33
N GLU A 100 17.88 -2.00 -4.25
CA GLU A 100 18.20 -3.40 -4.50
C GLU A 100 19.68 -3.56 -4.87
N GLU A 101 20.20 -2.76 -5.81
CA GLU A 101 21.62 -2.79 -6.17
C GLU A 101 22.54 -2.48 -4.99
N LYS A 102 22.17 -1.52 -4.14
CA LYS A 102 22.94 -1.16 -2.94
C LYS A 102 22.98 -2.32 -1.95
N ILE A 103 21.85 -2.98 -1.71
CA ILE A 103 21.76 -4.12 -0.81
C ILE A 103 22.62 -5.28 -1.32
N PHE A 104 22.58 -5.59 -2.62
CA PHE A 104 23.42 -6.65 -3.18
C PHE A 104 24.91 -6.34 -3.06
N LYS A 105 25.34 -5.11 -3.39
CA LYS A 105 26.73 -4.67 -3.22
C LYS A 105 27.18 -4.76 -1.76
N GLU A 106 26.31 -4.43 -0.82
CA GLU A 106 26.61 -4.52 0.61
C GLU A 106 26.77 -5.97 1.07
N ILE A 107 25.86 -6.88 0.66
CA ILE A 107 25.97 -8.31 0.94
C ILE A 107 27.29 -8.88 0.41
N GLU A 108 27.66 -8.54 -0.83
CA GLU A 108 28.93 -8.96 -1.43
C GLU A 108 30.13 -8.41 -0.64
N SER A 109 30.08 -7.15 -0.21
CA SER A 109 31.16 -6.52 0.55
C SER A 109 31.44 -7.19 1.91
N PHE A 110 30.42 -7.82 2.50
CA PHE A 110 30.55 -8.58 3.76
C PHE A 110 30.88 -10.07 3.56
N GLY A 111 31.26 -10.49 2.34
CA GLY A 111 31.65 -11.87 2.04
C GLY A 111 30.54 -12.75 1.46
N GLY A 112 29.39 -12.16 1.13
CA GLY A 112 28.27 -12.83 0.47
C GLY A 112 27.38 -13.65 1.40
N ASN A 113 26.10 -13.77 1.03
CA ASN A 113 25.14 -14.62 1.72
C ASN A 113 24.07 -15.13 0.74
N SER A 114 24.19 -16.39 0.32
CA SER A 114 23.31 -16.99 -0.69
C SER A 114 21.85 -17.06 -0.25
N SER A 115 21.58 -17.25 1.05
CA SER A 115 20.21 -17.27 1.58
C SER A 115 19.55 -15.89 1.52
N LEU A 116 20.30 -14.83 1.86
CA LEU A 116 19.79 -13.45 1.74
C LEU A 116 19.59 -13.05 0.29
N VAL A 117 20.50 -13.45 -0.62
CA VAL A 117 20.35 -13.23 -2.05
C VAL A 117 19.11 -13.92 -2.59
N ALA A 118 18.86 -15.17 -2.20
CA ALA A 118 17.64 -15.90 -2.60
C ALA A 118 16.38 -15.17 -2.11
N LEU A 119 16.35 -14.75 -0.84
CA LEU A 119 15.24 -13.99 -0.28
C LEU A 119 14.99 -12.68 -1.03
N LEU A 120 16.04 -11.93 -1.38
CA LEU A 120 15.90 -10.68 -2.13
C LEU A 120 15.37 -10.91 -3.56
N ASN A 121 15.77 -12.02 -4.20
CA ASN A 121 15.22 -12.39 -5.50
C ASN A 121 13.71 -12.67 -5.45
N ASP A 122 13.18 -13.16 -4.32
CA ASP A 122 11.74 -13.36 -4.13
C ASP A 122 10.97 -12.03 -4.00
N PHE A 123 11.65 -10.95 -3.58
CA PHE A 123 11.08 -9.60 -3.49
C PHE A 123 11.25 -8.75 -4.76
N LYS A 124 11.89 -9.27 -5.80
CA LYS A 124 12.09 -8.55 -7.06
C LYS A 124 10.75 -8.16 -7.67
N ILE A 125 10.63 -6.88 -8.01
CA ILE A 125 9.46 -6.38 -8.75
C ILE A 125 9.60 -6.82 -10.21
N ASP A 126 8.63 -7.59 -10.69
CA ASP A 126 8.56 -8.03 -12.09
C ASP A 126 8.56 -6.80 -13.02
N GLN A 127 9.56 -6.70 -13.89
CA GLN A 127 9.77 -5.57 -14.81
C GLN A 127 8.84 -5.62 -16.06
N ARG A 128 7.62 -6.13 -15.92
CA ARG A 128 6.67 -6.24 -17.04
C ARG A 128 6.06 -4.91 -17.44
#